data_AF-A0A371FVK5-F1
#
_entry.id   AF-A0A371FVK5-F1
#
_cell.length_a   1.000
_cell.length_b   1.000
_cell.length_c   1.000
_cell.angle_alpha   90.00
_cell.angle_beta   90.00
_cell.angle_gamma   90.00
#
_symmetry.space_group_name_H-M   'P 1'
#
loop_
_entity.id
_entity.type
_entity.pdbx_description
1 polymer ?
#
loop_
_entity_poly.entity_id
_entity_poly.type
_entity_poly.pdbx_seq_one_letter_code
_entity_poly.pdbx_strand_id
1 'polypeptide(L)'
;MASMRESADQNFSGRLVDESMIILRKRIHEMNMIERNYEAPSDWMDWEKRYYTRYDSIICEAVGLLQTKLMNTRPSFALAAMALLAITVPTSTALTFFYFLHFAKPLLPVLH
;
A
#
# COMPACT_ATOMS: atom_id res chain seq x y z
N MET A 1 -42.94 -4.32 -2.31
CA MET A 1 -42.32 -2.99 -2.07
C MET A 1 -41.80 -2.79 -0.63
N ALA A 2 -42.22 -3.57 0.37
CA ALA A 2 -41.72 -3.44 1.74
C ALA A 2 -40.27 -3.95 1.95
N SER A 3 -39.85 -5.06 1.29
CA SER A 3 -38.53 -5.66 1.55
C SER A 3 -37.32 -4.87 1.03
N MET A 4 -37.50 -3.99 0.04
CA MET A 4 -36.43 -3.10 -0.44
C MET A 4 -36.13 -1.95 0.54
N ARG A 5 -37.08 -1.57 1.40
CA ARG A 5 -36.88 -0.52 2.41
C ARG A 5 -36.10 -1.03 3.63
N GLU A 6 -36.40 -2.25 4.09
CA GLU A 6 -35.64 -2.86 5.20
C GLU A 6 -34.18 -3.14 4.83
N SER A 7 -33.90 -3.58 3.61
CA SER A 7 -32.54 -3.84 3.14
C SER A 7 -31.73 -2.55 2.96
N ALA A 8 -32.36 -1.45 2.54
CA ALA A 8 -31.71 -0.14 2.47
C ALA A 8 -31.40 0.44 3.87
N ASP A 9 -32.32 0.27 4.82
CA ASP A 9 -32.17 0.73 6.21
C ASP A 9 -31.07 -0.05 6.96
N GLN A 10 -31.01 -1.38 6.77
CA GLN A 10 -29.94 -2.21 7.32
C GLN A 10 -28.55 -1.83 6.77
N ASN A 11 -28.44 -1.54 5.47
CA ASN A 11 -27.17 -1.09 4.88
C ASN A 11 -26.77 0.31 5.36
N PHE A 12 -27.74 1.20 5.59
CA PHE A 12 -27.48 2.53 6.12
C PHE A 12 -27.01 2.48 7.58
N SER A 13 -27.67 1.66 8.39
CA SER A 13 -27.28 1.40 9.78
C SER A 13 -25.87 0.78 9.87
N GLY A 14 -25.58 -0.22 9.02
CA GLY A 14 -24.25 -0.84 8.96
C GLY A 14 -23.13 0.13 8.58
N ARG A 15 -23.37 1.02 7.60
CA ARG A 15 -22.40 2.08 7.22
C ARG A 15 -22.14 3.07 8.35
N LEU A 16 -23.18 3.50 9.06
CA LEU A 16 -23.04 4.42 10.20
C LEU A 16 -22.17 3.82 11.31
N VAL A 17 -22.37 2.53 11.61
CA VAL A 17 -21.56 1.81 12.60
C VAL A 17 -20.10 1.73 12.14
N ASP A 18 -19.86 1.36 10.88
CA ASP A 18 -18.50 1.25 10.33
C ASP A 18 -17.75 2.59 10.39
N GLU A 19 -18.41 3.68 9.99
CA GLU A 19 -17.83 5.02 10.03
C GLU A 19 -17.52 5.47 11.47
N SER A 20 -18.43 5.18 12.42
CA SER A 20 -18.18 5.44 13.84
C SER A 20 -17.02 4.61 14.41
N MET A 21 -16.85 3.37 13.96
CA MET A 21 -15.77 2.49 14.40
C MET A 21 -14.41 2.94 13.84
N ILE A 22 -14.36 3.41 12.59
CA ILE A 22 -13.16 4.01 11.98
C ILE A 22 -12.74 5.26 12.74
N ILE A 23 -13.69 6.16 13.06
CA ILE A 23 -13.42 7.37 13.84
C ILE A 23 -12.89 6.99 15.23
N LEU A 24 -13.47 5.99 15.90
CA LEU A 24 -13.01 5.55 17.20
C LEU A 24 -11.57 5.02 17.16
N ARG A 25 -11.24 4.15 16.19
CA ARG A 25 -9.87 3.64 16.01
C ARG A 25 -8.88 4.77 15.76
N LYS A 26 -9.25 5.75 14.94
CA LYS A 26 -8.44 6.95 14.69
C LYS A 26 -8.21 7.73 15.98
N ARG A 27 -9.25 7.99 16.78
CA ARG A 27 -9.13 8.72 18.06
C ARG A 27 -8.30 7.97 19.09
N ILE A 28 -8.43 6.65 19.20
CA ILE A 28 -7.59 5.83 20.08
C ILE A 28 -6.13 5.91 19.62
N HIS A 29 -5.87 5.81 18.33
CA HIS A 29 -4.52 5.93 17.78
C HIS A 29 -3.93 7.33 18.03
N GLU A 30 -4.67 8.40 17.74
CA GLU A 30 -4.28 9.79 18.03
C GLU A 30 -3.95 9.99 19.52
N MET A 31 -4.81 9.50 20.43
CA MET A 31 -4.59 9.59 21.88
C MET A 31 -3.34 8.83 22.31
N ASN A 32 -3.13 7.62 21.77
CA ASN A 32 -1.98 6.78 22.08
C ASN A 32 -0.66 7.40 21.58
N MET A 33 -0.70 8.09 20.43
CA MET A 33 0.43 8.84 19.88
C MET A 33 0.81 10.03 20.77
N ILE A 34 -0.19 10.72 21.35
CA ILE A 34 0.01 11.83 22.29
C ILE A 34 0.58 11.32 23.63
N GLU A 35 0.05 10.22 24.14
CA GLU A 35 0.50 9.59 25.39
C GLU A 35 1.96 9.11 25.30
N ARG A 36 2.39 8.65 24.12
CA ARG A 36 3.76 8.24 23.82
C ARG A 36 4.69 9.39 23.42
N ASN A 37 4.31 10.66 23.63
CA ASN A 37 5.11 11.83 23.24
C ASN A 37 5.58 11.82 21.77
N TYR A 38 4.81 11.23 20.85
CA TYR A 38 5.20 11.02 19.45
C TYR A 38 6.49 10.19 19.25
N GLU A 39 6.91 9.42 20.26
CA GLU A 39 8.03 8.49 20.11
C GLU A 39 7.63 7.37 19.15
N ALA A 40 8.39 7.25 18.06
CA ALA A 40 8.27 6.15 17.13
C ALA A 40 8.71 4.84 17.82
N PRO A 41 8.08 3.69 17.52
CA PRO A 41 8.46 2.39 18.06
C PRO A 41 9.98 2.16 17.92
N SER A 42 10.60 1.55 18.94
CA SER A 42 12.05 1.32 18.98
C SER A 42 12.57 0.61 17.73
N ASP A 43 11.75 -0.29 17.18
CA ASP A 43 12.04 -1.20 16.08
C ASP A 43 12.05 -0.52 14.70
N TRP A 44 11.68 0.76 14.62
CA TRP A 44 11.71 1.54 13.37
C TRP A 44 13.10 2.07 13.06
N MET A 45 13.44 2.13 11.78
CA MET A 45 14.72 2.63 11.30
C MET A 45 14.78 4.16 11.46
N ASP A 46 15.96 4.75 11.75
CA ASP A 46 16.07 6.17 12.12
C ASP A 46 15.50 7.16 11.08
N TRP A 47 15.52 6.78 9.80
CA TRP A 47 14.90 7.57 8.74
C TRP A 47 13.36 7.45 8.73
N GLU A 48 12.80 6.31 9.14
CA GLU A 48 11.35 6.09 9.26
C GLU A 48 10.80 6.87 10.45
N LYS A 49 11.54 6.91 11.57
CA LYS A 49 11.22 7.70 12.76
C LYS A 49 11.03 9.19 12.44
N ARG A 50 11.81 9.72 11.48
CA ARG A 50 11.71 11.11 10.99
C ARG A 50 10.36 11.43 10.34
N TYR A 51 9.68 10.44 9.77
CA TYR A 51 8.41 10.61 9.07
C TYR A 51 7.21 10.06 9.84
N TYR A 52 7.40 9.50 11.03
CA TYR A 52 6.37 8.82 11.82
C TYR A 52 5.09 9.64 12.01
N THR A 53 5.22 10.92 12.35
CA THR A 53 4.07 11.83 12.57
C THR A 53 3.25 12.11 11.30
N ARG A 54 3.88 11.99 10.13
CA ARG A 54 3.26 12.27 8.83
C ARG A 54 2.97 11.00 8.02
N TYR A 55 3.43 9.85 8.49
CA TYR A 55 3.32 8.57 7.81
C TYR A 55 1.85 8.14 7.65
N ASP A 56 1.08 8.22 8.74
CA ASP A 56 -0.33 7.81 8.76
C ASP A 56 -1.19 8.65 7.80
N SER A 57 -1.01 9.97 7.80
CA SER A 57 -1.76 10.86 6.91
C SER A 57 -1.37 10.69 5.44
N ILE A 58 -0.08 10.56 5.14
CA ILE A 58 0.41 10.31 3.78
C ILE A 58 -0.11 8.98 3.24
N ILE A 59 -0.11 7.93 4.06
CA ILE A 59 -0.56 6.61 3.62
C ILE A 59 -2.07 6.56 3.47
N CYS A 60 -2.85 7.08 4.43
CA CYS A 60 -4.31 7.14 4.28
C CYS A 60 -4.71 7.92 3.02
N GLU A 61 -4.06 9.05 2.75
CA GLU A 61 -4.35 9.87 1.56
C GLU A 61 -3.93 9.14 0.28
N ALA A 62 -2.71 8.58 0.23
CA ALA A 62 -2.22 7.85 -0.93
C ALA A 62 -3.08 6.62 -1.24
N VAL A 63 -3.47 5.87 -0.21
CA VAL A 63 -4.35 4.69 -0.36
C VAL A 63 -5.75 5.12 -0.78
N GLY A 64 -6.31 6.19 -0.20
CA GLY A 64 -7.61 6.73 -0.60
C GLY A 64 -7.63 7.21 -2.05
N LEU A 65 -6.57 7.89 -2.50
CA LEU A 65 -6.40 8.29 -3.89
C LEU A 65 -6.25 7.07 -4.80
N LEU A 66 -5.44 6.09 -4.41
CA LEU A 66 -5.25 4.85 -5.16
C LEU A 66 -6.56 4.07 -5.29
N GLN A 67 -7.30 3.92 -4.20
CA GLN A 67 -8.61 3.26 -4.17
C GLN A 67 -9.62 4.02 -5.05
N THR A 68 -9.65 5.34 -4.96
CA THR A 68 -10.52 6.18 -5.82
C THR A 68 -10.13 6.04 -7.29
N LYS A 69 -8.84 5.99 -7.62
CA LYS A 69 -8.38 5.75 -8.98
C LYS A 69 -8.76 4.36 -9.44
N LEU A 70 -8.53 3.32 -8.64
CA LEU A 70 -8.89 1.93 -8.96
C LEU A 70 -10.40 1.76 -9.19
N MET A 71 -11.24 2.36 -8.35
CA MET A 71 -12.70 2.32 -8.52
C MET A 71 -13.19 3.08 -9.76
N ASN A 72 -12.48 4.13 -10.19
CA ASN A 72 -12.83 4.90 -11.38
C ASN A 72 -12.17 4.38 -12.66
N THR A 73 -11.08 3.62 -12.56
CA THR A 73 -10.43 3.02 -13.73
C THR A 73 -11.21 1.82 -14.22
N ARG A 74 -11.38 1.72 -15.55
CA ARG A 74 -11.93 0.50 -16.17
C ARG A 74 -11.04 -0.70 -15.77
N PRO A 75 -11.62 -1.87 -15.44
CA PRO A 75 -10.87 -3.05 -15.01
C PRO A 75 -9.74 -3.47 -15.99
N SER A 76 -9.81 -3.07 -17.25
CA SER A 76 -8.74 -3.29 -18.23
C SER A 76 -7.44 -2.52 -17.92
N PHE A 77 -7.50 -1.37 -17.26
CA PHE A 77 -6.30 -0.60 -16.91
C PHE A 77 -5.49 -1.28 -15.80
N ALA A 78 -6.17 -1.80 -14.77
CA ALA A 78 -5.54 -2.58 -13.71
C ALA A 78 -4.87 -3.84 -14.29
N LEU A 79 -5.56 -4.54 -15.20
CA LEU A 79 -5.00 -5.68 -15.94
C LEU A 79 -3.77 -5.29 -16.79
N ALA A 80 -3.82 -4.15 -17.48
CA ALA A 80 -2.70 -3.65 -18.27
C ALA A 80 -1.50 -3.29 -17.38
N ALA A 81 -1.71 -2.64 -16.24
CA ALA A 81 -0.65 -2.33 -15.29
C ALA A 81 -0.03 -3.61 -14.69
N MET A 82 -0.85 -4.59 -14.31
CA MET A 82 -0.40 -5.91 -13.85
C MET A 82 0.43 -6.62 -14.91
N ALA A 83 -0.02 -6.63 -16.17
CA ALA A 83 0.72 -7.21 -17.28
C ALA A 83 2.05 -6.48 -17.51
N LEU A 84 2.06 -5.14 -17.44
CA LEU A 84 3.27 -4.34 -17.57
C LEU A 84 4.28 -4.67 -16.46
N LEU A 85 3.82 -4.79 -15.20
CA LEU A 85 4.66 -5.20 -14.08
C LEU A 85 5.19 -6.63 -14.23
N ALA A 86 4.33 -7.55 -14.65
CA ALA A 86 4.70 -8.94 -14.91
C ALA A 86 5.70 -9.09 -16.05
N ILE A 87 5.79 -8.13 -16.98
CA ILE A 87 6.78 -8.14 -18.05
C ILE A 87 8.05 -7.39 -17.65
N THR A 88 7.92 -6.23 -17.00
CA THR A 88 9.06 -5.35 -16.64
C THR A 88 9.98 -5.97 -15.60
N VAL A 89 9.44 -6.67 -14.60
CA VAL A 89 10.23 -7.33 -13.57
C VAL A 89 11.14 -8.43 -14.16
N PRO A 90 10.61 -9.47 -14.85
CA PRO A 90 11.47 -10.49 -15.42
C PRO A 90 12.37 -9.99 -16.55
N THR A 91 11.98 -8.97 -17.32
CA THR A 91 12.90 -8.37 -18.31
C THR A 91 14.08 -7.66 -17.64
N SER A 92 13.85 -6.89 -16.58
CA SER A 92 14.92 -6.27 -15.81
C SER A 92 15.85 -7.32 -15.17
N THR A 93 15.27 -8.35 -14.54
CA THR A 93 16.04 -9.45 -13.93
C THR A 93 16.86 -10.21 -14.97
N ALA A 94 16.26 -10.56 -16.12
CA ALA A 94 16.95 -11.26 -17.19
C ALA A 94 18.11 -10.42 -17.75
N LEU A 95 17.88 -9.14 -18.04
CA LEU A 95 18.92 -8.23 -18.53
C LEU A 95 20.09 -8.15 -17.53
N THR A 96 19.80 -7.93 -16.26
CA THR A 96 20.82 -7.85 -15.20
C THR A 96 21.64 -9.15 -15.14
N PHE A 97 20.98 -10.30 -15.21
CA PHE A 97 21.64 -11.61 -15.21
C PHE A 97 22.49 -11.82 -16.47
N PHE A 98 22.00 -11.43 -17.65
CA PHE A 98 22.76 -11.50 -18.89
C PHE A 98 24.02 -10.63 -18.85
N TYR A 99 23.89 -9.39 -18.37
CA TYR A 99 25.05 -8.51 -18.19
C TYR A 99 26.05 -9.12 -17.22
N PHE A 100 25.59 -9.61 -16.06
CA PHE A 100 26.45 -10.27 -15.08
C PHE A 100 27.23 -11.44 -15.68
N LEU A 101 26.55 -12.35 -16.41
CA LEU A 101 27.21 -13.46 -17.09
C LEU A 101 28.19 -13.00 -18.17
N HIS A 102 27.86 -11.95 -18.92
CA HIS A 102 28.76 -11.40 -19.93
C HIS A 102 30.05 -10.85 -19.31
N PHE A 103 29.97 -10.20 -18.15
CA PHE A 103 31.13 -9.72 -17.40
C PHE A 103 31.89 -10.83 -16.67
N ALA A 104 31.21 -11.89 -16.23
CA ALA A 104 31.85 -13.04 -15.57
C ALA A 104 32.53 -14.00 -16.57
N LYS A 105 32.03 -14.10 -17.81
CA LYS A 105 32.62 -14.92 -18.89
C LYS A 105 34.12 -14.69 -19.12
N PRO A 106 34.65 -13.45 -19.20
CA PRO A 106 36.08 -13.22 -19.35
C PRO A 106 36.91 -13.53 -18.09
N LEU A 107 36.30 -13.67 -16.91
CA LEU A 107 36.97 -14.05 -15.65
C LEU A 107 37.07 -15.57 -15.45
N LEU A 108 36.18 -16.36 -16.07
CA LEU A 108 36.22 -17.83 -16.03
C LEU A 108 37.57 -18.45 -16.46
N PRO A 109 38.24 -18.01 -17.53
CA PRO A 109 39.55 -18.54 -17.91
C PRO A 109 40.73 -17.99 -17.08
N VAL A 110 40.51 -17.00 -16.20
CA VAL A 110 41.56 -16.45 -15.31
C VAL A 110 41.66 -17.25 -14.00
N LEU A 111 40.62 -18.03 -13.67
CA LEU A 111 40.54 -18.82 -12.44
C LEU A 111 40.89 -20.31 -12.62
N HIS A 112 41.26 -20.73 -13.83
CA HIS A 112 41.71 -22.09 -14.18
C HIS A 112 43.10 -22.02 -14.81
#